data_AF-A0AAJ0HI51-F1
#
_entry.id   AF-A0AAJ0HI51-F1
#
_cell.length_a   1.000
_cell.length_b   1.000
_cell.length_c   1.000
_cell.angle_alpha   90.00
_cell.angle_beta   90.00
_cell.angle_gamma   90.00
#
_symmetry.space_group_name_H-M   'P 1'
#
loop_
_entity.id
_entity.type
_entity.pdbx_description
1 polymer ?
#
loop_
_entity_poly.entity_id
_entity_poly.type
_entity_poly.pdbx_seq_one_letter_code
_entity_poly.pdbx_strand_id
1 'polypeptide(L)' 'MPSKAAPTAASAKEENRLRALLEQDGLKFHIKTSGAKWRCTILDRNTHEKRQEALRTTSSSSTDSDASSSVSK' A
#
# COMPACT_ATOMS: atom_id res chain seq x y z
N MET A 1 5.52 -39.48 -6.97
CA MET A 1 6.33 -38.66 -6.05
C MET A 1 6.51 -37.28 -6.68
N PRO A 2 5.89 -36.18 -6.19
CA PRO A 2 6.16 -34.86 -6.75
C PRO A 2 7.58 -34.42 -6.32
N SER A 3 8.47 -34.25 -7.29
CA SER A 3 9.84 -33.79 -7.07
C SER A 3 9.82 -32.31 -6.68
N LYS A 4 10.20 -32.01 -5.43
CA LYS A 4 10.37 -30.65 -4.92
C LYS A 4 11.65 -30.08 -5.52
N ALA A 5 11.53 -29.26 -6.57
CA ALA A 5 12.64 -28.53 -7.15
C ALA A 5 13.26 -27.62 -6.07
N ALA A 6 14.54 -27.83 -5.77
CA ALA A 6 15.30 -26.97 -4.87
C ALA A 6 15.44 -25.57 -5.50
N PRO A 7 15.28 -24.48 -4.72
CA PRO A 7 15.50 -23.14 -5.23
C PRO A 7 16.98 -23.00 -5.63
N THR A 8 17.22 -22.81 -6.92
CA THR A 8 18.57 -22.58 -7.45
C THR A 8 19.10 -21.25 -6.93
N ALA A 9 20.40 -21.15 -6.66
CA ALA A 9 21.04 -19.96 -6.06
C ALA A 9 20.83 -18.65 -6.83
N ALA A 10 20.38 -18.70 -8.09
CA ALA A 10 19.92 -17.55 -8.86
C ALA A 10 18.64 -16.92 -8.28
N SER A 11 17.71 -17.75 -7.78
CA SER A 11 16.45 -17.33 -7.16
C SER A 11 16.67 -16.51 -5.89
N ALA A 12 17.70 -16.82 -5.10
CA ALA A 12 17.97 -16.13 -3.83
C ALA A 12 18.52 -14.71 -4.05
N LYS A 13 19.34 -14.50 -5.09
CA LYS A 13 19.82 -13.16 -5.47
C LYS A 13 18.70 -12.30 -6.04
N GLU A 14 17.81 -12.90 -6.82
CA GLU A 14 16.64 -12.22 -7.37
C GLU A 14 15.64 -11.85 -6.28
N GLU A 15 15.40 -12.74 -5.33
CA GLU A 15 14.56 -12.46 -4.16
C GLU A 15 15.11 -11.28 -3.33
N ASN A 16 16.43 -11.24 -3.10
CA ASN A 16 17.05 -10.15 -2.35
C ASN A 16 16.94 -8.80 -3.09
N ARG A 17 17.10 -8.81 -4.41
CA ARG A 17 16.89 -7.62 -5.26
C ARG A 17 15.44 -7.13 -5.23
N LEU A 18 14.47 -8.05 -5.30
CA LEU A 18 13.06 -7.73 -5.23
C LEU A 18 12.69 -7.16 -3.85
N ARG A 19 13.19 -7.76 -2.77
CA ARG A 19 13.01 -7.25 -1.40
C ARG A 19 13.53 -5.83 -1.26
N ALA A 20 14.77 -5.55 -1.72
CA ALA A 20 15.34 -4.21 -1.69
C ALA A 20 14.52 -3.18 -2.49
N LEU A 21 14.00 -3.57 -3.66
CA LEU A 21 13.12 -2.71 -4.48
C LEU A 21 11.77 -2.44 -3.80
N LEU A 22 11.19 -3.44 -3.14
CA LEU A 22 9.94 -3.29 -2.39
C LEU A 22 10.10 -2.38 -1.17
N GLU A 23 11.25 -2.47 -0.48
CA GLU A 23 11.57 -1.65 0.69
C GLU A 23 11.80 -0.18 0.35
N GLN A 24 12.46 0.11 -0.78
CA GLN A 24 12.84 1.48 -1.12
C GLN A 24 11.68 2.31 -1.70
N ASP A 25 10.95 1.77 -2.68
CA ASP A 25 9.99 2.56 -3.47
C ASP A 25 8.70 1.82 -3.86
N GLY A 26 8.63 0.51 -3.59
CA GLY A 26 7.58 -0.35 -4.09
C GLY A 26 7.75 -0.74 -5.55
N LEU A 27 7.14 -1.85 -5.95
CA LEU A 27 7.21 -2.37 -7.30
C LEU A 27 6.18 -1.65 -8.20
N LYS A 28 6.67 -0.82 -9.12
CA LYS A 28 5.85 -0.02 -10.04
C LYS A 28 5.79 -0.69 -11.40
N PHE A 29 4.59 -0.96 -11.91
CA PHE A 29 4.40 -1.57 -13.23
C PHE A 29 3.18 -0.96 -13.93
N HIS A 30 3.09 -1.22 -15.24
CA HIS A 30 1.97 -0.77 -16.05
C HIS A 30 1.22 -1.95 -16.63
N ILE A 31 -0.10 -1.96 -16.46
CA ILE A 31 -0.98 -2.91 -17.15
C ILE A 31 -1.55 -2.19 -18.36
N LYS A 32 -1.25 -2.68 -19.56
CA LYS A 32 -1.82 -2.16 -20.81
C LYS A 32 -2.85 -3.16 -21.33
N THR A 33 -4.05 -2.68 -21.61
CA THR A 33 -5.10 -3.41 -22.35
C THR A 33 -5.47 -2.60 -23.60
N SER A 34 -6.28 -3.17 -24.49
CA SER A 34 -6.56 -2.65 -25.85
C SER A 34 -7.02 -1.19 -25.96
N GLY A 35 -7.32 -0.49 -24.86
CA GLY A 35 -7.61 0.95 -24.88
C GLY A 35 -7.21 1.69 -23.60
N ALA A 36 -6.55 1.03 -22.65
CA ALA A 36 -6.26 1.64 -21.35
C ALA A 36 -4.87 1.24 -20.83
N LYS A 37 -4.23 2.19 -20.14
CA LYS A 37 -2.95 1.97 -19.45
C LYS A 37 -3.11 2.34 -17.99
N TRP A 38 -2.98 1.34 -17.13
CA TRP A 38 -3.03 1.49 -15.68
C TRP A 38 -1.63 1.52 -15.12
N ARG A 39 -1.38 2.40 -14.16
CA ARG A 39 -0.15 2.39 -13.35
C ARG A 39 -0.49 1.72 -12.02
N CYS A 40 0.20 0.64 -11.72
CA CYS A 40 0.02 -0.12 -10.49
C CYS A 40 1.30 -0.03 -9.64
N THR A 41 1.14 -0.02 -8.32
CA THR A 41 2.26 -0.02 -7.38
C THR A 41 1.96 -1.03 -6.28
N ILE A 42 2.85 -2.01 -6.10
CA ILE A 42 2.82 -2.94 -4.97
C ILE A 42 3.76 -2.41 -3.90
N LEU A 43 3.29 -2.34 -2.67
CA LEU A 43 4.04 -1.91 -1.50
C LEU A 43 4.17 -3.07 -0.52
N ASP A 44 5.22 -3.04 0.31
CA ASP A 44 5.27 -3.88 1.49
C ASP A 44 4.13 -3.53 2.47
N ARG A 45 3.69 -4.54 3.24
CA ARG A 45 2.58 -4.41 4.20
C ARG A 45 2.84 -3.30 5.22
N ASN A 46 4.04 -3.24 5.79
CA ASN A 46 4.38 -2.26 6.81
C ASN A 46 4.35 -0.83 6.24
N THR A 47 4.87 -0.67 5.01
CA THR A 47 4.86 0.62 4.29
C THR A 47 3.44 1.06 3.95
N HIS A 48 2.59 0.13 3.52
CA HIS A 48 1.19 0.41 3.24
C HIS A 48 0.44 0.84 4.50
N GLU A 49 0.57 0.09 5.60
CA GLU A 49 -0.07 0.41 6.88
C GLU A 49 0.39 1.78 7.39
N LYS A 50 1.69 2.09 7.34
CA LYS A 50 2.23 3.41 7.72
C LYS A 50 1.68 4.56 6.87
N ARG A 51 1.54 4.37 5.55
CA ARG A 51 0.95 5.41 4.67
C ARG A 51 -0.53 5.60 4.96
N GLN A 52 -1.27 4.52 5.20
CA GLN A 52 -2.69 4.60 5.55
C GLN A 52 -2.89 5.32 6.88
N GLU A 53 -2.02 5.09 7.86
CA GLU A 53 -2.04 5.82 9.13
C GLU A 53 -1.82 7.32 8.93
N ALA A 54 -0.83 7.70 8.12
CA ALA A 54 -0.57 9.10 7.78
C ALA A 54 -1.78 9.79 7.10
N LEU A 55 -2.47 9.08 6.19
CA LEU A 55 -3.69 9.60 5.53
C LEU A 55 -4.89 9.69 6.47
N ARG A 56 -4.96 8.84 7.49
CA ARG A 56 -5.99 8.92 8.53
C ARG A 56 -5.80 10.13 9.43
N THR A 57 -4.56 10.47 9.79
CA THR A 57 -4.28 11.65 10.62
C THR A 57 -4.61 12.99 9.95
N THR A 58 -4.71 13.05 8.62
CA THR A 58 -5.11 14.29 7.91
C THR A 58 -6.63 14.46 7.78
N SER A 59 -7.42 13.47 8.21
CA SER A 59 -8.87 13.59 8.28
C SER A 59 -9.27 14.10 9.66
N SER A 60 -9.16 15.41 9.88
CA SER A 60 -9.79 16.07 11.02
C SER A 60 -11.28 15.73 11.00
N SER A 61 -11.71 14.89 11.93
CA SER A 61 -13.13 14.68 12.19
C SER A 61 -13.69 16.01 12.69
N SER A 62 -14.49 16.68 11.85
CA SER A 62 -15.30 17.80 12.32
C SER A 62 -16.27 17.26 13.36
N THR A 63 -16.01 17.52 14.63
CA THR A 63 -17.05 17.39 15.66
C THR A 63 -17.98 18.56 15.47
N ASP A 64 -19.13 18.31 14.85
CA ASP A 64 -20.25 19.24 14.80
C ASP A 64 -20.62 19.57 16.24
N SER A 65 -20.26 20.78 16.68
CA SER A 65 -20.61 21.26 18.01
C SER A 65 -22.06 21.73 17.93
N ASP A 66 -22.98 20.81 18.18
CA ASP A 66 -24.40 21.12 18.38
C ASP A 66 -24.51 21.96 19.66
N ALA A 67 -24.32 23.27 19.50
CA ALA A 67 -24.55 24.26 20.55
C ALA A 67 -26.06 24.41 20.71
N SER A 68 -26.68 23.41 21.31
CA SER A 68 -28.04 23.47 21.82
C SER A 68 -28.09 24.55 22.91
N SER A 69 -28.59 25.73 22.55
CA SER A 69 -29.05 26.72 23.53
C SER A 69 -30.55 26.83 23.44
N SER A 70 -31.19 26.02 24.27
CA SER A 70 -32.59 26.13 24.60
C SER A 70 -32.85 27.42 25.40
N VAL A 71 -33.95 28.07 25.06
CA VAL A 71 -34.92 28.77 25.92
C VAL A 71 -34.66 30.22 26.40
N SER A 72 -35.77 30.98 26.27
CA SER A 72 -36.18 32.22 26.99
C SER A 72 -35.74 33.53 26.33
N LYS A 73 -36.58 34.54 26.09
CA LYS A 73 -37.92 34.90 26.61
C LYS A 73 -38.58 35.86 25.61
#